data_AF-A0A0D2JMU2-F1
#
_entry.id   AF-A0A0D2JMU2-F1
#
_cell.length_a   1.000
_cell.length_b   1.000
_cell.length_c   1.000
_cell.angle_alpha   90.00
_cell.angle_beta   90.00
_cell.angle_gamma   90.00
#
_symmetry.space_group_name_H-M   'P 1'
#
loop_
_entity.id
_entity.type
_entity.pdbx_description
1 polymer ?
#
loop_
_entity_poly.entity_id
_entity_poly.type
_entity_poly.pdbx_seq_one_letter_code
_entity_poly.pdbx_strand_id
1 'polypeptide(L)'
;MLSFSKGAVVALVLMACAHSAAAARPAPTTLYDVISQLPEVSKVFAKVEQFGLAKQFQNPKLGITAFVPNNDAYDRISKAINNNPSILDNSAIITQALAYHILNKPLTTEDMPRGVKSYLTALPNQPVAVQFNDKANLFKVGAYNVVERNIQAGRSVIHVIDGFLVAPSLMPTLVKALRESKAAAAEAAPAAAAAPAVAAAVKKP
;
A
#
# COMPACT_ATOMS: atom_id res chain seq x y z
N MET A 1 22.44 -60.21 -41.76
CA MET A 1 22.35 -59.29 -42.91
C MET A 1 21.04 -58.53 -42.80
N LEU A 2 21.12 -57.18 -42.76
CA LEU A 2 20.15 -56.19 -43.27
C LEU A 2 18.70 -56.20 -42.71
N SER A 3 17.95 -55.10 -42.51
CA SER A 3 18.11 -53.66 -42.77
C SER A 3 16.71 -53.00 -42.58
N PHE A 4 16.61 -51.87 -41.84
CA PHE A 4 15.54 -50.84 -41.83
C PHE A 4 14.15 -51.28 -41.28
N SER A 5 13.28 -50.45 -40.69
CA SER A 5 13.00 -49.02 -40.87
C SER A 5 12.25 -48.42 -39.65
N LYS A 6 12.26 -47.10 -39.63
CA LYS A 6 11.65 -46.14 -38.70
C LYS A 6 10.15 -46.36 -38.49
N GLY A 7 9.69 -46.12 -37.26
CA GLY A 7 8.27 -46.03 -36.91
C GLY A 7 8.09 -45.45 -35.52
N ALA A 8 8.36 -44.15 -35.37
CA ALA A 8 7.99 -43.40 -34.17
C ALA A 8 6.47 -43.22 -34.14
N VAL A 9 5.81 -43.78 -33.13
CA VAL A 9 4.43 -43.41 -32.77
C VAL A 9 4.34 -43.25 -31.26
N VAL A 10 4.44 -42.00 -30.83
CA VAL A 10 3.65 -41.33 -29.80
C VAL A 10 3.08 -42.21 -28.68
N ALA A 11 3.69 -42.14 -27.50
CA ALA A 11 3.00 -42.41 -26.23
C ALA A 11 3.28 -41.23 -25.28
N LEU A 12 2.43 -40.20 -25.43
CA LEU A 12 2.27 -39.09 -24.51
C LEU A 12 1.72 -39.63 -23.18
N VAL A 13 2.58 -39.94 -22.22
CA VAL A 13 2.17 -40.23 -20.85
C VAL A 13 2.29 -38.95 -20.03
N LEU A 14 1.19 -38.20 -19.98
CA LEU A 14 0.92 -37.15 -19.01
C LEU A 14 0.92 -37.76 -17.61
N MET A 15 2.07 -37.76 -16.95
CA MET A 15 2.12 -37.98 -15.51
C MET A 15 1.83 -36.66 -14.80
N ALA A 16 0.53 -36.33 -14.77
CA ALA A 16 -0.02 -35.30 -13.91
C ALA A 16 0.16 -35.77 -12.46
N CYS A 17 1.30 -35.43 -11.86
CA CYS A 17 1.43 -35.45 -10.42
C CYS A 17 0.37 -34.51 -9.86
N ALA A 18 -0.59 -35.10 -9.17
CA ALA A 18 -1.65 -34.43 -8.44
C ALA A 18 -1.06 -33.31 -7.58
N HIS A 19 -1.15 -32.07 -8.07
CA HIS A 19 -1.30 -30.95 -7.17
C HIS A 19 -2.62 -31.22 -6.47
N SER A 20 -2.52 -31.72 -5.24
CA SER A 20 -3.61 -31.70 -4.28
C SER A 20 -3.99 -30.23 -4.09
N ALA A 21 -4.77 -29.70 -5.03
CA ALA A 21 -5.60 -28.55 -4.83
C ALA A 21 -6.52 -28.96 -3.70
N ALA A 22 -6.10 -28.62 -2.48
CA ALA A 22 -7.04 -28.36 -1.42
C ALA A 22 -8.10 -27.47 -2.06
N ALA A 23 -9.25 -28.06 -2.37
CA ALA A 23 -10.46 -27.34 -2.62
C ALA A 23 -10.78 -26.64 -1.29
N ALA A 24 -10.06 -25.56 -1.03
CA ALA A 24 -10.37 -24.61 0.00
C ALA A 24 -11.80 -24.18 -0.32
N ARG A 25 -12.73 -24.53 0.55
CA ARG A 25 -14.05 -23.87 0.61
C ARG A 25 -13.81 -22.38 0.33
N PRO A 26 -14.61 -21.69 -0.49
CA PRO A 26 -14.55 -20.23 -0.49
C PRO A 26 -14.77 -19.80 0.97
N ALA A 27 -13.71 -19.35 1.62
CA ALA A 27 -13.78 -18.82 2.96
C ALA A 27 -14.82 -17.68 2.94
N PRO A 28 -15.53 -17.40 4.04
CA PRO A 28 -16.32 -16.18 4.10
C PRO A 28 -15.40 -15.02 3.71
N THR A 29 -15.71 -14.28 2.63
CA THR A 29 -14.81 -13.30 2.05
C THR A 29 -14.45 -12.26 3.12
N THR A 30 -13.26 -12.40 3.71
CA THR A 30 -12.81 -11.51 4.79
C THR A 30 -12.19 -10.26 4.19
N LEU A 31 -12.00 -9.22 5.01
CA LEU A 31 -11.23 -8.04 4.61
C LEU A 31 -9.81 -8.44 4.16
N TYR A 32 -9.21 -9.41 4.85
CA TYR A 32 -7.91 -9.97 4.49
C TYR A 32 -7.93 -10.58 3.08
N ASP A 33 -8.90 -11.45 2.79
CA ASP A 33 -8.96 -12.16 1.50
C ASP A 33 -9.11 -11.19 0.33
N VAL A 34 -9.99 -10.19 0.46
CA VAL A 34 -10.20 -9.20 -0.60
C VAL A 34 -8.97 -8.32 -0.80
N ILE A 35 -8.38 -7.78 0.27
CA ILE A 35 -7.17 -6.95 0.15
C ILE A 35 -6.00 -7.75 -0.45
N SER A 36 -5.86 -9.03 -0.11
CA SER A 36 -4.79 -9.88 -0.65
C SER A 36 -4.88 -10.11 -2.16
N GLN A 37 -6.07 -9.95 -2.74
CA GLN A 37 -6.33 -10.13 -4.17
C GLN A 37 -6.16 -8.84 -4.98
N LEU A 38 -6.06 -7.68 -4.32
CA LEU A 38 -5.94 -6.38 -4.97
C LEU A 38 -4.46 -6.05 -5.24
N PRO A 39 -3.99 -6.10 -6.50
CA PRO A 39 -2.58 -5.87 -6.82
C PRO A 39 -2.14 -4.44 -6.51
N GLU A 40 -3.08 -3.47 -6.58
CA GLU A 40 -2.81 -2.05 -6.38
C GLU A 40 -2.57 -1.64 -4.94
N VAL A 41 -2.78 -2.52 -3.96
CA VAL A 41 -2.56 -2.25 -2.53
C VAL A 41 -1.54 -3.21 -1.89
N SER A 42 -0.95 -4.09 -2.70
CA SER A 42 -0.02 -5.14 -2.27
C SER A 42 1.16 -4.62 -1.44
N LYS A 43 1.73 -3.45 -1.77
CA LYS A 43 2.86 -2.88 -1.02
C LYS A 43 2.48 -2.50 0.41
N VAL A 44 1.32 -1.87 0.56
CA VAL A 44 0.77 -1.48 1.86
C VAL A 44 0.44 -2.72 2.67
N PHE A 45 -0.18 -3.71 2.03
CA PHE A 45 -0.56 -4.96 2.68
C PHE A 45 0.64 -5.76 3.18
N ALA A 46 1.72 -5.87 2.39
CA ALA A 46 2.95 -6.54 2.83
C ALA A 46 3.51 -5.93 4.12
N LYS A 47 3.42 -4.61 4.27
CA LYS A 47 3.85 -3.91 5.50
C LYS A 47 2.90 -4.19 6.66
N VAL A 48 1.59 -4.21 6.42
CA VAL A 48 0.57 -4.60 7.41
C VAL A 48 0.78 -6.04 7.91
N GLU A 49 1.13 -6.96 7.02
CA GLU A 49 1.49 -8.34 7.36
C GLU A 49 2.78 -8.41 8.19
N GLN A 50 3.81 -7.62 7.83
CA GLN A 50 5.05 -7.52 8.59
C GLN A 50 4.81 -7.14 10.06
N PHE A 51 3.82 -6.28 10.35
CA PHE A 51 3.48 -5.88 11.72
C PHE A 51 2.42 -6.76 12.39
N GLY A 52 1.96 -7.82 11.73
CA GLY A 52 0.97 -8.75 12.30
C GLY A 52 -0.44 -8.16 12.45
N LEU A 53 -0.71 -7.00 11.84
CA LEU A 53 -2.01 -6.33 11.88
C LEU A 53 -3.05 -7.04 10.99
N ALA A 54 -2.56 -7.80 9.99
CA ALA A 54 -3.39 -8.59 9.09
C ALA A 54 -4.31 -9.60 9.81
N LYS A 55 -3.92 -10.09 10.99
CA LYS A 55 -4.76 -11.00 11.81
C LYS A 55 -6.09 -10.38 12.21
N GLN A 56 -6.13 -9.05 12.39
CA GLN A 56 -7.36 -8.36 12.74
C GLN A 56 -8.35 -8.42 11.57
N PHE A 57 -7.87 -8.31 10.33
CA PHE A 57 -8.67 -8.28 9.10
C PHE A 57 -9.28 -9.64 8.70
N GLN A 58 -8.85 -10.72 9.33
CA GLN A 58 -9.42 -12.06 9.14
C GLN A 58 -10.73 -12.24 9.91
N ASN A 59 -11.14 -11.31 10.78
CA ASN A 59 -12.37 -11.44 11.54
C ASN A 59 -13.60 -11.18 10.64
N PRO A 60 -14.45 -12.19 10.35
CA PRO A 60 -15.57 -12.07 9.43
C PRO A 60 -16.73 -11.20 9.97
N LYS A 61 -16.72 -10.90 11.28
CA LYS A 61 -17.72 -10.01 11.91
C LYS A 61 -17.37 -8.53 11.79
N LEU A 62 -16.18 -8.20 11.26
CA LEU A 62 -15.78 -6.81 11.06
C LEU A 62 -16.70 -6.13 10.05
N GLY A 63 -17.39 -5.09 10.50
CA GLY A 63 -18.14 -4.16 9.68
C GLY A 63 -17.51 -2.77 9.76
N ILE A 64 -16.46 -2.55 8.98
CA ILE A 64 -15.71 -1.29 8.94
C ILE A 64 -15.62 -0.77 7.51
N THR A 65 -15.29 0.52 7.37
CA THR A 65 -14.89 1.07 6.08
C THR A 65 -13.38 1.28 6.09
N ALA A 66 -12.66 0.64 5.18
CA ALA A 66 -11.22 0.78 5.06
C ALA A 66 -10.88 1.65 3.84
N PHE A 67 -10.21 2.77 4.07
CA PHE A 67 -9.62 3.58 3.01
C PHE A 67 -8.20 3.09 2.75
N VAL A 68 -7.98 2.36 1.65
CA VAL A 68 -6.68 1.75 1.40
C VAL A 68 -5.90 2.61 0.39
N PRO A 69 -4.71 3.11 0.73
CA PRO A 69 -3.88 3.82 -0.24
C PRO A 69 -3.37 2.86 -1.31
N ASN A 70 -3.37 3.32 -2.56
CA ASN A 70 -2.76 2.55 -3.65
C ASN A 70 -1.22 2.54 -3.56
N ASN A 71 -0.59 1.68 -4.35
CA ASN A 71 0.86 1.52 -4.41
C ASN A 71 1.56 2.83 -4.79
N ASP A 72 0.95 3.66 -5.65
CA ASP A 72 1.51 4.96 -6.04
C ASP A 72 1.52 5.95 -4.87
N ALA A 73 0.46 5.98 -4.06
CA ALA A 73 0.38 6.78 -2.84
C ALA A 73 1.45 6.34 -1.83
N TYR A 74 1.62 5.03 -1.68
CA TYR A 74 2.66 4.47 -0.82
C TYR A 74 4.06 4.84 -1.31
N ASP A 75 4.34 4.71 -2.61
CA ASP A 75 5.63 5.06 -3.21
C ASP A 75 5.95 6.55 -3.08
N ARG A 76 4.95 7.42 -3.18
CA ARG A 76 5.14 8.87 -2.96
C ARG A 76 5.58 9.16 -1.54
N ILE A 77 4.95 8.51 -0.56
CA ILE A 77 5.35 8.67 0.84
C ILE A 77 6.70 8.01 1.12
N SER A 78 6.95 6.81 0.60
CA SER A 78 8.24 6.13 0.84
C SER A 78 9.39 6.96 0.28
N LYS A 79 9.24 7.53 -0.92
CA LYS A 79 10.23 8.46 -1.51
C LYS A 79 10.40 9.73 -0.69
N ALA A 80 9.32 10.27 -0.12
CA ALA A 80 9.40 11.47 0.71
C ALA A 80 10.10 11.19 2.05
N ILE A 81 9.89 10.00 2.62
CA ILE A 81 10.42 9.55 3.91
C ILE A 81 11.77 8.82 3.77
N ASN A 82 12.27 8.58 2.55
CA ASN A 82 13.42 7.71 2.23
C ASN A 82 14.75 7.98 2.97
N ASN A 83 14.84 9.05 3.76
CA ASN A 83 15.98 9.37 4.64
C ASN A 83 15.69 9.12 6.13
N ASN A 84 14.54 8.54 6.49
CA ASN A 84 14.11 8.29 7.86
C ASN A 84 13.39 6.92 7.99
N PRO A 85 14.12 5.79 7.84
CA PRO A 85 13.55 4.45 7.97
C PRO A 85 12.85 4.22 9.31
N SER A 86 13.25 4.96 10.35
CA SER A 86 12.64 4.98 11.68
C SER A 86 11.13 5.21 11.69
N ILE A 87 10.55 5.86 10.67
CA ILE A 87 9.09 6.04 10.56
C ILE A 87 8.43 4.81 9.93
N LEU A 88 9.05 4.24 8.90
CA LEU A 88 8.53 3.09 8.19
C LEU A 88 8.74 1.78 8.95
N ASP A 89 9.62 1.75 9.95
CA ASP A 89 9.84 0.57 10.81
C ASP A 89 9.20 0.69 12.19
N ASN A 90 8.58 1.82 12.51
CA ASN A 90 7.88 1.99 13.77
C ASN A 90 6.43 1.46 13.69
N SER A 91 6.24 0.29 14.28
CA SER A 91 4.93 -0.37 14.40
C SER A 91 3.85 0.53 15.01
N ALA A 92 4.18 1.38 15.99
CA ALA A 92 3.19 2.26 16.61
C ALA A 92 2.69 3.34 15.65
N ILE A 93 3.59 3.92 14.85
CA ILE A 93 3.24 4.91 13.82
C ILE A 93 2.37 4.26 12.74
N ILE A 94 2.70 3.04 12.32
CA ILE A 94 2.00 2.34 11.24
C ILE A 94 0.63 1.85 11.69
N THR A 95 0.54 1.36 12.93
CA THR A 95 -0.75 1.00 13.54
C THR A 95 -1.65 2.23 13.65
N GLN A 96 -1.12 3.38 14.09
CA GLN A 96 -1.89 4.62 14.19
C GLN A 96 -2.29 5.18 12.83
N ALA A 97 -1.41 5.09 11.83
CA ALA A 97 -1.74 5.49 10.46
C ALA A 97 -2.82 4.59 9.86
N LEU A 98 -2.72 3.27 10.03
CA LEU A 98 -3.71 2.31 9.54
C LEU A 98 -5.06 2.50 10.23
N ALA A 99 -5.08 2.73 11.55
CA ALA A 99 -6.31 2.96 12.28
C ALA A 99 -7.01 4.28 11.89
N TYR A 100 -6.25 5.26 11.40
CA TYR A 100 -6.79 6.50 10.85
C TYR A 100 -7.46 6.30 9.47
N HIS A 101 -7.03 5.27 8.73
CA HIS A 101 -7.64 4.90 7.45
C HIS A 101 -8.93 4.08 7.61
N ILE A 102 -9.27 3.66 8.83
CA ILE A 102 -10.44 2.83 9.10
C ILE A 102 -11.54 3.67 9.73
N LEU A 103 -12.79 3.48 9.30
CA LEU A 103 -13.99 3.95 10.00
C LEU A 103 -14.68 2.79 10.70
N ASN A 104 -15.13 3.01 11.94
CA ASN A 104 -15.87 2.00 12.74
C ASN A 104 -17.31 1.74 12.25
N LYS A 105 -17.65 2.12 11.02
CA LYS A 105 -18.95 1.89 10.39
C LYS A 105 -18.73 1.45 8.94
N PRO A 106 -19.47 0.45 8.43
CA PRO A 106 -19.47 0.13 7.01
C PRO A 106 -20.32 1.18 6.29
N LEU A 107 -19.72 1.90 5.35
CA LEU A 107 -20.36 2.96 4.59
C LEU A 107 -20.05 2.75 3.12
N THR A 108 -21.10 2.45 2.36
CA THR A 108 -21.07 2.47 0.90
C THR A 108 -21.26 3.90 0.40
N THR A 109 -20.96 4.17 -0.87
CA THR A 109 -21.25 5.48 -1.46
C THR A 109 -22.74 5.80 -1.49
N GLU A 110 -23.61 4.79 -1.44
CA GLU A 110 -25.08 4.97 -1.40
C GLU A 110 -25.55 5.44 -0.01
N ASP A 111 -24.90 4.95 1.04
CA ASP A 111 -25.15 5.37 2.42
C ASP A 111 -24.53 6.74 2.75
N MET A 112 -23.63 7.23 1.88
CA MET A 112 -22.95 8.52 2.07
C MET A 112 -23.84 9.68 1.58
N PRO A 113 -24.18 10.63 2.46
CA PRO A 113 -24.93 11.81 2.06
C PRO A 113 -24.07 12.69 1.15
N ARG A 114 -24.73 13.27 0.15
CA ARG A 114 -24.08 14.22 -0.77
C ARG A 114 -23.58 15.45 -0.01
N GLY A 115 -22.43 15.95 -0.43
CA GLY A 115 -21.76 17.10 0.18
C GLY A 115 -20.53 16.68 1.00
N VAL A 116 -20.09 17.58 1.87
CA VAL A 116 -18.97 17.33 2.79
C VAL A 116 -19.53 16.88 4.12
N LYS A 117 -19.14 15.71 4.59
CA LYS A 117 -19.42 15.23 5.95
C LYS A 117 -18.16 14.81 6.67
N SER A 118 -18.18 14.98 7.98
CA SER A 118 -17.10 14.52 8.84
C SER A 118 -17.46 13.17 9.45
N TYR A 119 -16.57 12.20 9.31
CA TYR A 119 -16.70 10.87 9.92
C TYR A 119 -15.60 10.66 10.96
N LEU A 120 -15.90 9.92 12.03
CA LEU A 120 -14.91 9.59 13.04
C LEU A 120 -14.14 8.33 12.62
N THR A 121 -12.82 8.43 12.59
CA THR A 121 -11.92 7.29 12.34
C THR A 121 -11.86 6.34 13.53
N ALA A 122 -11.44 5.10 13.31
CA ALA A 122 -11.44 4.05 14.32
C ALA A 122 -10.57 4.41 15.52
N LEU A 123 -9.34 4.89 15.26
CA LEU A 123 -8.46 5.49 16.24
C LEU A 123 -7.62 6.55 15.52
N PRO A 124 -7.45 7.77 16.07
CA PRO A 124 -7.82 8.20 17.42
C PRO A 124 -9.18 8.92 17.50
N ASN A 125 -10.26 8.38 16.91
CA ASN A 125 -11.59 9.03 16.85
C ASN A 125 -11.53 10.45 16.29
N GLN A 126 -10.70 10.64 15.27
CA GLN A 126 -10.48 11.94 14.68
C GLN A 126 -11.45 12.16 13.51
N PRO A 127 -11.94 13.40 13.30
CA PRO A 127 -12.78 13.74 12.17
C PRO A 127 -11.99 13.67 10.86
N VAL A 128 -12.42 12.80 9.94
CA VAL A 128 -12.01 12.81 8.53
C VAL A 128 -13.13 13.38 7.68
N ALA A 129 -12.80 14.41 6.90
CA ALA A 129 -13.73 14.98 5.94
C ALA A 129 -13.88 14.04 4.74
N VAL A 130 -15.09 13.61 4.45
CA VAL A 130 -15.45 12.84 3.27
C VAL A 130 -16.38 13.70 2.44
N GLN A 131 -16.00 13.94 1.20
CA GLN A 131 -16.78 14.72 0.25
C GLN A 131 -17.27 13.79 -0.85
N PHE A 132 -18.59 13.69 -0.99
CA PHE A 132 -19.22 12.88 -2.02
C PHE A 132 -20.19 13.72 -2.85
N ASN A 133 -20.01 13.71 -4.16
CA ASN A 133 -20.92 14.34 -5.12
C ASN A 133 -21.05 13.48 -6.38
N ASP A 134 -22.15 12.74 -6.43
CA ASP A 134 -22.50 11.83 -7.53
C ASP A 134 -22.63 12.56 -8.88
N LYS A 135 -23.22 13.77 -8.89
CA LYS A 135 -23.42 14.55 -10.13
C LYS A 135 -22.10 15.02 -10.77
N ALA A 136 -21.08 15.22 -9.95
CA ALA A 136 -19.75 15.64 -10.40
C ALA A 136 -18.78 14.46 -10.48
N ASN A 137 -19.22 13.24 -10.19
CA ASN A 137 -18.38 12.05 -10.01
C ASN A 137 -17.18 12.32 -9.09
N LEU A 138 -17.39 13.13 -8.05
CA LEU A 138 -16.36 13.52 -7.09
C LEU A 138 -16.52 12.70 -5.82
N PHE A 139 -15.49 11.93 -5.49
CA PHE A 139 -15.39 11.28 -4.19
C PHE A 139 -14.00 11.52 -3.61
N LYS A 140 -13.96 12.26 -2.50
CA LYS A 140 -12.72 12.66 -1.83
C LYS A 140 -12.76 12.31 -0.36
N VAL A 141 -11.61 11.91 0.17
CA VAL A 141 -11.38 11.66 1.59
C VAL A 141 -10.19 12.50 2.02
N GLY A 142 -10.42 13.46 2.91
CA GLY A 142 -9.48 14.51 3.24
C GLY A 142 -9.13 15.35 2.01
N ALA A 143 -7.88 15.26 1.56
CA ALA A 143 -7.36 15.96 0.39
C ALA A 143 -7.23 15.05 -0.85
N TYR A 144 -7.54 13.76 -0.74
CA TYR A 144 -7.23 12.74 -1.73
C TYR A 144 -8.50 12.24 -2.43
N ASN A 145 -8.35 11.80 -3.68
CA ASN A 145 -9.44 11.24 -4.46
C ASN A 145 -9.55 9.74 -4.19
N VAL A 146 -10.78 9.24 -4.24
CA VAL A 146 -11.05 7.81 -4.21
C VAL A 146 -11.00 7.29 -5.66
N VAL A 147 -10.05 6.40 -5.94
CA VAL A 147 -9.83 5.79 -7.26
C VAL A 147 -10.81 4.65 -7.49
N GLU A 148 -11.00 3.80 -6.47
CA GLU A 148 -11.92 2.66 -6.53
C GLU A 148 -12.85 2.66 -5.33
N ARG A 149 -14.12 2.33 -5.55
CA ARG A 149 -15.21 2.55 -4.59
C ARG A 149 -16.01 1.27 -4.40
N ASN A 150 -16.57 1.09 -3.20
CA ASN A 150 -17.55 0.04 -2.88
C ASN A 150 -17.06 -1.39 -3.09
N ILE A 151 -15.78 -1.66 -2.85
CA ILE A 151 -15.27 -3.03 -2.91
C ILE A 151 -15.76 -3.76 -1.65
N GLN A 152 -16.61 -4.77 -1.84
CA GLN A 152 -17.26 -5.45 -0.74
C GLN A 152 -16.38 -6.59 -0.20
N ALA A 153 -16.13 -6.55 1.12
CA ALA A 153 -15.34 -7.56 1.82
C ALA A 153 -16.12 -8.08 3.04
N GLY A 154 -17.05 -9.00 2.77
CA GLY A 154 -17.96 -9.53 3.76
C GLY A 154 -18.90 -8.43 4.28
N ARG A 155 -18.73 -8.04 5.55
CA ARG A 155 -19.50 -6.95 6.19
C ARG A 155 -18.79 -5.59 6.12
N SER A 156 -17.55 -5.58 5.62
CA SER A 156 -16.73 -4.37 5.48
C SER A 156 -16.75 -3.85 4.05
N VAL A 157 -16.44 -2.57 3.90
CA VAL A 157 -16.35 -1.88 2.60
C VAL A 157 -14.95 -1.31 2.44
N ILE A 158 -14.33 -1.54 1.29
CA ILE A 158 -13.02 -1.00 0.94
C ILE A 158 -13.20 0.10 -0.11
N HIS A 159 -12.51 1.21 0.08
CA HIS A 159 -12.37 2.27 -0.91
C HIS A 159 -10.88 2.55 -1.12
N VAL A 160 -10.41 2.52 -2.35
CA VAL A 160 -9.01 2.76 -2.71
C VAL A 160 -8.80 4.24 -2.94
N ILE A 161 -7.77 4.83 -2.34
CA ILE A 161 -7.45 6.25 -2.43
C ILE A 161 -6.09 6.50 -3.10
N ASP A 162 -5.98 7.63 -3.81
CA ASP A 162 -4.75 8.07 -4.52
C ASP A 162 -3.72 8.77 -3.62
N GLY A 163 -3.95 8.74 -2.30
CA GLY A 163 -3.08 9.36 -1.33
C GLY A 163 -3.17 8.70 0.03
N PHE A 164 -2.37 9.18 0.96
CA PHE A 164 -2.22 8.56 2.27
C PHE A 164 -2.71 9.51 3.36
N LEU A 165 -3.70 9.06 4.11
CA LEU A 165 -4.28 9.82 5.21
C LEU A 165 -3.32 9.82 6.39
N VAL A 166 -2.86 11.01 6.77
CA VAL A 166 -1.98 11.17 7.92
C VAL A 166 -2.78 11.69 9.10
N ALA A 167 -2.75 10.96 10.21
CA ALA A 167 -3.33 11.42 11.45
C ALA A 167 -2.64 12.72 11.91
N PRO A 168 -3.39 13.72 12.41
CA PRO A 168 -2.79 14.97 12.93
C PRO A 168 -1.71 14.74 13.99
N SER A 169 -1.82 13.67 14.78
CA SER A 169 -0.83 13.24 15.77
C SER A 169 0.51 12.82 15.17
N LEU A 170 0.51 12.31 13.94
CA LEU A 170 1.70 11.88 13.22
C LEU A 170 2.31 12.99 12.38
N MET A 171 1.58 14.09 12.15
CA MET A 171 2.08 15.23 11.38
C MET A 171 3.36 15.86 11.91
N PRO A 172 3.56 16.13 13.21
CA PRO A 172 4.83 16.65 13.70
C PRO A 172 6.00 15.70 13.42
N THR A 173 5.79 14.39 13.55
CA THR A 173 6.79 13.36 13.26
C THR A 173 7.12 13.28 11.77
N LEU A 174 6.10 13.29 10.90
CA LEU A 174 6.30 13.29 9.45
C LEU A 174 6.97 14.58 8.99
N VAL A 175 6.54 15.75 9.46
CA VAL A 175 7.14 17.04 9.10
C VAL A 175 8.58 17.11 9.56
N LYS A 176 8.90 16.63 10.76
CA LYS A 176 10.29 16.52 11.24
C LYS A 176 11.10 15.65 10.29
N ALA A 177 10.62 14.46 9.94
CA ALA A 177 11.35 13.57 9.06
C ALA A 177 11.48 14.08 7.61
N LEU A 178 10.48 14.80 7.10
CA LEU A 178 10.55 15.47 5.79
C LEU A 178 11.54 16.64 5.80
N ARG A 179 11.66 17.35 6.92
CA ARG A 179 12.67 18.41 7.09
C ARG A 179 14.06 17.82 7.18
N GLU A 180 14.23 16.76 7.96
CA GLU A 180 15.49 16.02 8.06
C GLU A 180 15.85 15.36 6.72
N SER A 181 14.87 14.84 5.97
CA SER A 181 15.12 14.27 4.65
C SER A 181 15.55 15.33 3.64
N LYS A 182 14.92 16.51 3.66
CA LYS A 182 15.33 17.64 2.82
C LYS A 182 16.69 18.21 3.24
N ALA A 183 17.01 18.24 4.54
CA ALA A 183 18.31 18.64 5.04
C ALA A 183 19.41 17.65 4.63
N ALA A 184 19.17 16.35 4.79
CA ALA A 184 20.10 15.29 4.35
C ALA A 184 20.27 15.27 2.83
N ALA A 185 19.23 15.57 2.04
CA ALA A 185 19.33 15.70 0.59
C ALA A 185 20.13 16.95 0.15
N ALA A 186 20.15 18.01 0.97
CA ALA A 186 21.00 19.17 0.76
C ALA A 186 22.47 18.89 1.16
N GLU A 187 22.68 18.01 2.15
CA GLU A 187 24.01 17.64 2.64
C GLU A 187 24.67 16.51 1.82
N ALA A 188 23.87 15.63 1.19
CA ALA A 188 24.31 14.54 0.32
C ALA A 188 24.47 14.94 -1.17
N ALA A 189 24.56 16.24 -1.45
CA ALA A 189 25.09 16.74 -2.72
C ALA A 189 26.57 17.17 -2.53
N PRO A 190 27.53 16.24 -2.30
CA PRO A 190 28.88 16.67 -1.99
C PRO A 190 29.65 17.03 -3.26
N ALA A 191 30.50 18.06 -3.14
CA ALA A 191 31.92 17.95 -3.49
C ALA A 191 32.29 17.11 -4.74
N ALA A 192 31.81 17.49 -5.92
CA ALA A 192 32.40 17.08 -7.20
C ALA A 192 33.45 18.08 -7.73
N ALA A 193 33.80 19.11 -6.95
CA ALA A 193 34.87 20.04 -7.31
C ALA A 193 35.91 20.09 -6.19
N ALA A 194 37.14 19.76 -6.56
CA ALA A 194 38.36 19.83 -5.76
C ALA A 194 38.59 18.67 -4.77
N ALA A 195 39.09 17.55 -5.30
CA ALA A 195 40.20 16.85 -4.66
C ALA A 195 41.49 17.07 -5.49
N PRO A 196 42.68 17.14 -4.86
CA PRO A 196 43.88 17.79 -5.39
C PRO A 196 45.00 16.80 -5.78
N ALA A 197 46.07 17.34 -6.38
CA ALA A 197 47.44 16.81 -6.52
C ALA A 197 47.69 15.64 -7.51
N VAL A 198 48.81 15.47 -8.24
CA VAL A 198 50.11 16.16 -8.43
C VAL A 198 50.85 15.44 -9.60
N ALA A 199 51.76 16.16 -10.27
CA ALA A 199 52.92 15.71 -11.08
C ALA A 199 52.72 15.22 -12.53
N ALA A 200 53.39 15.87 -13.51
CA ALA A 200 54.77 15.57 -13.88
C ALA A 200 55.31 16.48 -15.03
N ALA A 201 56.64 16.46 -15.19
CA ALA A 201 57.44 16.84 -16.36
C ALA A 201 57.98 18.28 -16.48
N VAL A 202 59.06 18.52 -15.73
CA VAL A 202 60.31 19.14 -16.22
C VAL A 202 60.67 18.59 -17.61
N LYS A 203 60.92 19.45 -18.62
CA LYS A 203 62.22 19.60 -19.32
C LYS A 203 62.17 20.66 -20.44
N LYS A 204 63.12 21.60 -20.37
CA LYS A 204 63.57 22.56 -21.41
C LYS A 204 64.05 21.85 -22.69
N PRO A 205 64.12 22.54 -23.83
CA PRO A 205 65.37 23.26 -24.16
C PRO A 205 65.20 24.79 -24.23
#